data_AF-A0A962J2U6-F1
#
_entry.id   AF-A0A962J2U6-F1
#
_cell.length_a   1.000
_cell.length_b   1.000
_cell.length_c   1.000
_cell.angle_alpha   90.00
_cell.angle_beta   90.00
_cell.angle_gamma   90.00
#
_symmetry.space_group_name_H-M   'P 1'
#
loop_
_entity.id
_entity.type
_entity.pdbx_description
1 polymer ?
#
loop_
_entity_poly.entity_id
_entity_poly.type
_entity_poly.pdbx_seq_one_letter_code
_entity_poly.pdbx_strand_id
1 'polypeptide(L)' 'DTMMTHPMHLHGMWSDLEDAQGNFLTRRHTLPVQPGQRVSFSVTADAPGRWAWHCHLLLHMDAGMFREVIVA' A
#
# COMPACT_ATOMS: atom_id res chain seq x y z
N ASP A 1 10.18 -1.72 -13.01
CA ASP A 1 10.86 -0.96 -11.94
C ASP A 1 10.99 0.51 -12.29
N THR A 2 10.98 1.37 -11.29
CA THR A 2 11.23 2.82 -11.42
C THR A 2 12.47 3.21 -10.61
N MET A 3 13.01 4.42 -10.86
CA MET A 3 14.24 4.92 -10.22
C MET A 3 13.98 5.82 -9.00
N MET A 4 12.74 5.89 -8.50
CA MET A 4 12.39 6.71 -7.35
C MET A 4 11.48 5.97 -6.36
N THR A 5 11.44 6.45 -5.13
CA THR A 5 10.56 5.89 -4.10
C THR A 5 9.09 6.21 -4.42
N HIS A 6 8.23 5.20 -4.32
CA HIS A 6 6.78 5.36 -4.42
C HIS A 6 6.13 5.07 -3.06
N PRO A 7 5.61 6.09 -2.34
CA PRO A 7 4.84 5.86 -1.11
C PRO A 7 3.47 5.30 -1.48
N MET A 8 3.22 4.01 -1.27
CA MET A 8 1.94 3.36 -1.56
C MET A 8 1.00 3.51 -0.37
N HIS A 9 -0.23 4.00 -0.61
CA HIS A 9 -1.23 4.28 0.41
C HIS A 9 -2.51 3.50 0.12
N LEU A 10 -3.04 2.85 1.16
CA LEU A 10 -4.33 2.16 1.14
C LEU A 10 -5.28 2.87 2.11
N HIS A 11 -6.46 3.24 1.62
CA HIS A 11 -7.52 3.84 2.44
C HIS A 11 -8.29 2.76 3.20
N GLY A 12 -8.95 3.17 4.28
CA GLY A 12 -9.93 2.36 5.03
C GLY A 12 -9.37 1.21 5.88
N MET A 13 -8.17 0.72 5.56
CA MET A 13 -7.54 -0.42 6.23
C MET A 13 -6.06 -0.13 6.52
N TRP A 14 -5.43 -1.03 7.26
CA TRP A 14 -4.01 -0.97 7.59
C TRP A 14 -3.19 -1.98 6.80
N SER A 15 -1.94 -1.61 6.49
CA SER A 15 -0.91 -2.53 6.01
C SER A 15 -0.02 -2.98 7.16
N ASP A 16 -0.06 -4.28 7.45
CA ASP A 16 0.80 -4.93 8.43
C ASP A 16 2.04 -5.49 7.75
N LEU A 17 3.18 -4.85 7.98
CA LEU A 17 4.46 -5.32 7.48
C LEU A 17 4.94 -6.48 8.34
N GLU A 18 5.38 -7.54 7.69
CA GLU A 18 5.90 -8.75 8.31
C GLU A 18 7.33 -9.00 7.85
N ASP A 19 8.12 -9.72 8.65
CA ASP A 19 9.40 -10.27 8.22
C ASP A 19 9.22 -11.49 7.29
N ALA A 20 10.33 -12.08 6.84
CA ALA A 20 10.30 -13.24 5.96
C ALA A 20 9.71 -14.51 6.63
N GLN A 21 9.55 -14.50 7.95
CA GLN A 21 8.99 -15.58 8.76
C GLN A 21 7.51 -15.31 9.12
N GLY A 22 6.93 -14.19 8.68
CA GLY A 22 5.55 -13.79 9.00
C GLY A 22 5.40 -13.12 10.35
N ASN A 23 6.49 -12.75 11.04
CA ASN A 23 6.38 -12.01 12.31
C ASN A 23 6.06 -10.55 12.03
N PHE A 24 5.10 -10.00 12.78
CA PHE A 24 4.72 -8.61 12.69
C PHE A 24 5.89 -7.67 13.00
N LEU A 25 6.10 -6.68 12.14
CA LEU A 25 7.10 -5.62 12.31
C LEU A 25 6.45 -4.29 12.66
N THR A 26 5.52 -3.84 11.84
CA THR A 26 4.89 -2.52 12.01
C THR A 26 3.61 -2.42 11.20
N ARG A 27 2.67 -1.61 11.71
CA ARG A 27 1.42 -1.28 11.06
C ARG A 27 1.50 0.13 10.48
N ARG A 28 1.18 0.30 9.19
CA ARG A 28 1.21 1.61 8.50
C ARG A 28 0.05 1.75 7.53
N HIS A 29 -0.42 2.98 7.32
CA HIS A 29 -1.38 3.30 6.25
C HIS A 29 -0.67 3.66 4.94
N THR A 30 0.63 4.00 4.99
CA THR A 30 1.45 4.34 3.82
C THR A 30 2.82 3.66 3.92
N LEU A 31 3.20 2.93 2.88
CA LEU A 31 4.46 2.19 2.79
C LEU A 31 5.38 2.78 1.72
N PRO A 32 6.59 3.27 2.06
CA PRO A 32 7.57 3.67 1.06
C PRO A 32 8.12 2.42 0.35
N VAL A 33 7.99 2.37 -0.98
CA VAL A 33 8.59 1.33 -1.82
C VAL A 33 9.78 1.93 -2.56
N GLN A 34 10.98 1.46 -2.24
CA GLN A 34 12.24 1.93 -2.85
C GLN A 34 12.43 1.38 -4.27
N PRO A 35 13.30 2.00 -5.09
CA PRO A 35 13.66 1.48 -6.41
C PRO A 35 14.10 0.01 -6.35
N GLY A 36 13.49 -0.85 -7.18
CA GLY A 36 13.79 -2.29 -7.24
C GLY A 36 13.38 -3.10 -5.99
N GLN A 37 12.75 -2.46 -4.99
CA GLN A 37 12.29 -3.14 -3.79
C GLN A 37 10.96 -3.85 -4.03
N ARG A 38 10.84 -5.07 -3.51
CA ARG A 38 9.55 -5.73 -3.32
C ARG A 38 9.16 -5.66 -1.85
N VAL A 39 7.94 -5.24 -1.58
CA VAL A 39 7.34 -5.20 -0.24
C VAL A 39 6.12 -6.09 -0.23
N SER A 40 5.99 -6.94 0.78
CA SER A 40 4.78 -7.71 1.07
C SER A 40 4.22 -7.24 2.41
N PHE A 41 2.90 -7.15 2.53
CA PHE A 41 2.22 -6.78 3.75
C PHE A 41 0.86 -7.47 3.81
N SER A 42 0.38 -7.73 5.02
CA SER A 42 -0.94 -8.28 5.30
C SER A 42 -1.96 -7.16 5.47
N VAL A 43 -3.22 -7.45 5.13
CA VAL A 43 -4.35 -6.53 5.34
C VAL A 43 -5.51 -7.33 5.93
N THR A 44 -6.03 -6.86 7.06
CA THR A 44 -7.33 -7.30 7.57
C THR A 44 -8.42 -6.54 6.83
N ALA A 45 -9.16 -7.21 5.95
CA ALA A 45 -10.22 -6.61 5.14
C ALA A 45 -11.56 -6.56 5.90
N ASP A 46 -11.61 -5.79 6.99
CA ASP A 46 -12.75 -5.68 7.92
C ASP A 46 -13.61 -4.42 7.72
N ALA A 47 -13.26 -3.58 6.73
CA ALA A 47 -13.98 -2.35 6.41
C ALA A 47 -14.70 -2.46 5.05
N PRO A 48 -15.99 -2.88 5.01
CA PRO A 48 -16.76 -2.94 3.78
C PRO A 48 -16.82 -1.60 3.06
N GLY A 49 -16.64 -1.60 1.74
CA GLY A 49 -16.64 -0.38 0.94
C GLY A 49 -15.72 -0.43 -0.28
N ARG A 50 -15.50 0.74 -0.87
CA ARG A 50 -14.63 0.96 -2.02
C ARG A 50 -13.51 1.90 -1.58
N TRP A 51 -12.28 1.41 -1.61
CA TRP A 51 -11.13 2.10 -1.03
C TRP A 51 -10.08 2.40 -2.09
N ALA A 52 -9.54 3.61 -2.04
CA ALA A 52 -8.46 4.00 -2.92
C ALA A 52 -7.15 3.32 -2.49
N TRP A 53 -6.41 2.80 -3.47
CA TRP A 53 -5.06 2.31 -3.32
C TRP A 53 -4.17 2.96 -4.37
N HIS A 54 -3.22 3.79 -3.95
CA HIS A 54 -2.50 4.65 -4.89
C HIS A 54 -1.13 5.08 -4.37
N CYS A 55 -0.32 5.64 -5.27
CA CYS A 55 0.87 6.37 -4.87
C CYS A 55 0.46 7.68 -4.17
N HIS A 56 1.07 8.00 -3.04
CA HIS A 56 0.80 9.21 -2.26
C HIS A 56 1.56 10.45 -2.78
N LEU A 57 2.23 10.32 -3.93
CA LEU A 57 2.66 11.46 -4.73
C LEU A 57 1.50 11.82 -5.66
N LEU A 58 0.85 12.96 -5.40
CA LEU A 58 -0.40 13.35 -6.06
C LEU A 58 -0.31 13.36 -7.60
N LEU A 59 0.81 13.83 -8.16
CA LEU A 59 1.02 13.79 -9.61
C LEU A 59 1.02 12.36 -10.17
N HIS A 60 1.57 11.40 -9.44
CA HIS A 60 1.59 9.99 -9.87
C HIS A 60 0.21 9.35 -9.72
N MET A 61 -0.50 9.67 -8.63
CA MET A 61 -1.89 9.27 -8.44
C MET A 61 -2.75 9.75 -9.63
N ASP A 62 -2.65 11.03 -9.96
CA ASP A 62 -3.39 11.68 -11.05
C ASP A 62 -3.02 11.09 -12.43
N ALA A 63 -1.74 10.81 -12.65
CA ALA A 63 -1.25 10.15 -13.86
C ALA A 63 -1.59 8.65 -13.97
N GLY A 64 -2.40 8.10 -13.05
CA GLY A 64 -2.96 6.75 -13.16
C GLY A 64 -2.34 5.69 -12.24
N MET A 65 -1.44 6.06 -11.33
CA MET A 65 -0.92 5.18 -10.29
C MET A 65 -1.93 5.05 -9.13
N PHE A 66 -3.14 4.64 -9.50
CA PHE A 66 -4.35 4.57 -8.68
C PHE A 66 -5.14 3.31 -9.00
N ARG A 67 -5.71 2.69 -7.98
CA ARG A 67 -6.62 1.54 -8.07
C ARG A 67 -7.70 1.65 -7.00
N GLU A 68 -8.77 0.91 -7.21
CA GLU A 68 -9.82 0.70 -6.22
C GLU A 68 -9.72 -0.72 -5.64
N VAL A 69 -9.89 -0.84 -4.33
CA VAL A 69 -10.03 -2.10 -3.61
C VAL A 69 -11.48 -2.18 -3.10
N ILE A 70 -12.16 -3.29 -3.38
CA ILE A 70 -13.53 -3.53 -2.94
C ILE A 70 -13.50 -4.56 -1.82
N VAL A 71 -14.08 -4.21 -0.68
CA VAL A 71 -14.34 -5.12 0.44
C VAL A 71 -15.85 -5.32 0.51
N ALA A 72 -16.30 -6.57 0.31
CA ALA A 72 -17.69 -6.96 0.22
C ALA A 72 -17.97 -8.21 1.06
#